data_AF-A0ABD4ZE84-F1
#
_entry.id   AF-A0ABD4ZE84-F1
#
_cell.length_a   1.000
_cell.length_b   1.000
_cell.length_c   1.000
_cell.angle_alpha   90.00
_cell.angle_beta   90.00
_cell.angle_gamma   90.00
#
_symmetry.space_group_name_H-M   'P 1'
#
loop_
_entity.id
_entity.type
_entity.pdbx_description
1 polymer ?
#
loop_
_entity_poly.entity_id
_entity_poly.type
_entity_poly.pdbx_seq_one_letter_code
_entity_poly.pdbx_strand_id
1 'polypeptide(L)'
;GFEGNEGIIVIAATNRPDVLDPALLRPGRFDRQVVVGLPDVRGREQILKVHMRRVPLAPDIDAAIIARGTPGFSGADLANLVN
;
A
#
# COMPACT_ATOMS: atom_id res chain seq x y z
N GLY A 1 -1.53 0.99 28.81
CA GLY A 1 -1.65 1.12 27.35
C GLY A 1 -0.52 1.98 26.86
N PHE A 2 -0.57 2.48 25.63
CA PHE A 2 0.27 3.58 25.14
C PHE A 2 -0.14 4.94 25.72
N GLU A 3 -1.12 4.99 26.63
CA GLU A 3 -1.46 6.19 27.39
C GLU A 3 -0.30 6.62 28.28
N GLY A 4 0.21 7.84 28.04
CA GLY A 4 1.33 8.44 28.77
C GLY A 4 2.35 9.18 27.92
N ASN A 5 2.29 9.09 26.59
CA ASN A 5 3.25 9.77 25.69
C ASN A 5 2.59 10.94 24.95
N GLU A 6 2.43 12.10 25.62
CA GLU A 6 2.05 13.33 24.93
C GLU A 6 3.04 13.60 23.78
N GLY A 7 2.54 13.57 22.54
CA GLY A 7 3.32 13.88 21.33
C GLY A 7 3.92 12.69 20.56
N ILE A 8 3.71 11.43 20.98
CA ILE A 8 4.22 10.25 20.24
C ILE A 8 3.08 9.54 19.50
N ILE A 9 3.27 9.31 18.20
CA ILE A 9 2.39 8.49 17.36
C ILE A 9 3.09 7.16 17.06
N VAL A 10 2.42 6.05 17.33
CA VAL A 10 2.92 4.70 17.02
C VAL A 10 2.15 4.13 15.84
N ILE A 11 2.88 3.72 14.79
CA ILE A 11 2.34 3.01 13.62
C ILE A 11 3.02 1.65 13.53
N ALA A 12 2.23 0.61 13.34
CA ALA A 12 2.71 -0.76 13.10
C ALA A 12 2.04 -1.35 11.86
N ALA A 13 2.70 -2.30 11.21
CA ALA A 13 2.20 -3.02 10.04
C ALA A 13 2.40 -4.53 10.23
N THR A 14 1.44 -5.34 9.79
CA THR A 14 1.52 -6.80 9.78
C THR A 14 0.79 -7.38 8.57
N ASN A 15 1.32 -8.47 8.01
CA ASN A 15 0.65 -9.27 6.99
C ASN A 15 -0.15 -10.43 7.60
N ARG A 16 -0.06 -10.63 8.93
CA ARG A 16 -0.75 -11.69 9.68
C ARG A 16 -1.46 -11.08 10.90
N PRO A 17 -2.56 -10.33 10.71
CA PRO A 17 -3.30 -9.76 11.83
C PRO A 17 -3.95 -10.84 12.73
N ASP A 18 -4.18 -12.03 12.19
CA ASP A 18 -4.76 -13.19 12.85
C ASP A 18 -3.90 -13.77 13.98
N VAL A 19 -2.57 -13.62 13.91
CA VAL A 19 -1.65 -14.13 14.94
C VAL A 19 -1.24 -13.08 15.98
N LEU A 20 -1.78 -11.87 15.89
CA LEU A 20 -1.50 -10.83 16.88
C LEU A 20 -2.11 -11.21 18.23
N ASP A 21 -1.36 -10.95 19.30
CA ASP A 21 -1.90 -11.06 20.66
C ASP A 21 -3.13 -10.14 20.78
N PRO A 22 -4.32 -10.66 21.13
CA PRO A 22 -5.54 -9.86 21.29
C PRO A 22 -5.39 -8.70 22.28
N ALA A 23 -4.45 -8.80 23.22
CA ALA A 23 -4.13 -7.73 24.14
C ALA A 23 -3.64 -6.48 23.42
N LEU A 24 -2.97 -6.58 22.26
CA LEU A 24 -2.49 -5.43 21.46
C LEU A 24 -3.62 -4.64 20.79
N LEU A 25 -4.77 -5.27 20.56
CA LEU A 25 -5.92 -4.68 19.86
C LEU A 25 -6.94 -4.03 20.82
N ARG A 26 -6.69 -4.10 22.13
CA ARG A 26 -7.56 -3.49 23.15
C ARG A 26 -7.41 -1.97 23.13
N PRO A 27 -8.46 -1.22 23.51
CA PRO A 27 -8.41 0.24 23.63
C PRO A 27 -7.21 0.75 24.44
N GLY A 28 -6.63 1.88 24.01
CA GLY A 28 -5.40 2.45 24.56
C GLY A 28 -4.12 1.76 24.07
N ARG A 29 -4.18 0.96 22.99
CA ARG A 29 -3.05 0.33 22.29
C ARG A 29 -3.14 0.56 20.77
N PHE A 30 -3.28 -0.49 19.95
CA PHE A 30 -3.50 -0.35 18.49
C PHE A 30 -5.01 -0.23 18.18
N ASP A 31 -5.57 0.90 18.58
CA ASP A 31 -7.01 1.13 18.58
C ASP A 31 -7.58 1.37 17.18
N ARG A 32 -6.74 1.90 16.28
CA ARG A 32 -7.08 2.21 14.89
C ARG A 32 -6.43 1.19 13.98
N GLN A 33 -7.26 0.49 13.21
CA GLN A 33 -6.82 -0.47 12.21
C GLN A 33 -7.22 0.05 10.82
N VAL A 34 -6.26 0.04 9.90
CA VAL A 34 -6.47 0.40 8.51
C VAL A 34 -6.05 -0.80 7.67
N VAL A 35 -7.00 -1.40 6.96
CA VAL A 35 -6.72 -2.51 6.06
C VAL A 35 -6.25 -1.95 4.73
N VAL A 36 -5.08 -2.39 4.28
CA VAL A 36 -4.53 -2.02 2.97
C VAL A 36 -4.73 -3.19 2.02
N GLY A 37 -5.69 -3.04 1.10
CA GLY A 37 -5.95 -4.02 0.05
C GLY A 37 -5.08 -3.83 -1.19
N LEU A 38 -5.24 -4.74 -2.15
CA LEU A 38 -4.66 -4.56 -3.49
C LEU A 38 -5.28 -3.33 -4.18
N PRO A 39 -4.50 -2.59 -4.98
CA PRO A 39 -5.01 -1.43 -5.71
C PRO A 39 -6.05 -1.83 -6.77
N ASP A 40 -7.08 -1.00 -6.91
CA ASP A 40 -8.02 -1.05 -8.03
C ASP A 40 -7.35 -0.56 -9.33
N VAL A 41 -8.08 -0.60 -10.46
CA VAL A 41 -7.52 -0.21 -11.76
C VAL A 41 -6.96 1.22 -11.74
N ARG A 42 -7.66 2.16 -11.09
CA ARG A 42 -7.22 3.55 -10.97
C ARG A 42 -5.97 3.66 -10.09
N GLY A 43 -5.94 2.97 -8.96
CA GLY A 43 -4.77 2.90 -8.08
C GLY A 43 -3.55 2.36 -8.80
N ARG A 44 -3.70 1.30 -9.60
CA ARG A 44 -2.60 0.74 -10.40
C ARG A 44 -2.09 1.72 -11.45
N GLU A 45 -2.97 2.42 -12.14
CA GLU A 45 -2.59 3.48 -13.08
C GLU A 45 -1.76 4.58 -12.40
N GLN A 46 -2.17 5.02 -11.20
CA GLN A 46 -1.42 6.04 -10.45
C GLN A 46 -0.04 5.53 -9.98
N ILE A 47 0.03 4.29 -9.50
CA ILE A 47 1.30 3.66 -9.10
C ILE A 47 2.24 3.58 -10.31
N LEU A 48 1.75 3.06 -11.45
CA LEU A 48 2.52 3.01 -12.69
C LEU A 48 3.03 4.40 -13.09
N LYS A 49 2.17 5.42 -13.06
CA LYS A 49 2.55 6.82 -13.35
C LYS A 49 3.67 7.31 -12.44
N VAL A 50 3.70 6.93 -11.16
CA VAL A 50 4.79 7.31 -10.24
C VAL A 50 6.11 6.67 -10.66
N HIS A 51 6.11 5.36 -10.92
CA HIS A 51 7.32 4.63 -11.28
C HIS A 51 7.83 4.97 -12.70
N MET A 52 6.93 5.30 -13.62
CA MET A 52 7.26 5.69 -14.99
C MET A 52 7.90 7.08 -15.12
N ARG A 53 7.79 7.97 -14.11
CA ARG A 53 8.29 9.37 -14.19
C ARG A 53 9.76 9.51 -14.55
N ARG A 54 10.59 8.51 -14.25
CA ARG A 54 12.05 8.54 -14.44
C ARG A 54 12.54 7.55 -15.49
N VAL A 55 11.62 6.92 -16.23
CA VAL A 55 11.93 5.94 -17.28
C VAL A 55 11.70 6.58 -18.64
N PRO A 56 12.62 6.48 -19.61
CA PRO A 56 12.36 6.89 -20.98
C PRO A 56 11.20 6.05 -21.55
N LEU A 57 10.09 6.71 -21.88
CA LEU A 57 8.91 6.05 -22.46
C LEU A 57 8.72 6.49 -23.91
N ALA A 58 8.27 5.55 -24.74
CA ALA A 58 7.79 5.87 -26.07
C ALA A 58 6.45 6.64 -25.98
N PRO A 59 6.11 7.51 -26.98
CA PRO A 59 4.92 8.36 -26.93
C PRO A 59 3.58 7.61 -26.88
N ASP A 60 3.58 6.34 -27.27
CA ASP A 60 2.41 5.46 -27.34
C ASP A 60 2.17 4.64 -26.06
N ILE A 61 3.02 4.79 -25.05
CA ILE A 61 2.85 4.10 -23.76
C ILE A 61 1.76 4.78 -22.93
N ASP A 62 0.66 4.07 -22.68
CA ASP A 62 -0.43 4.50 -21.81
C ASP A 62 -0.54 3.61 -20.56
N ALA A 63 -0.28 4.20 -19.39
CA ALA A 63 -0.41 3.55 -18.09
C ALA A 63 -1.83 3.01 -17.83
N ALA A 64 -2.87 3.64 -18.39
CA ALA A 64 -4.25 3.17 -18.22
C ALA A 64 -4.51 1.84 -18.95
N ILE A 65 -3.83 1.60 -20.08
CA ILE A 65 -3.91 0.32 -20.80
C ILE A 65 -3.21 -0.76 -19.98
N ILE A 66 -2.01 -0.48 -19.48
CA ILE A 66 -1.21 -1.44 -18.69
C ILE A 66 -1.95 -1.79 -17.39
N ALA A 67 -2.52 -0.80 -16.69
CA ALA A 67 -3.25 -1.02 -15.44
C ALA A 67 -4.45 -2.00 -15.58
N ARG A 68 -5.11 -2.03 -16.75
CA ARG A 68 -6.18 -3.00 -17.05
C ARG A 68 -5.66 -4.43 -17.21
N GLY A 69 -4.43 -4.59 -17.69
CA GLY A 69 -3.76 -5.87 -17.89
C GLY A 69 -3.11 -6.47 -16.63
N THR A 70 -3.12 -5.76 -15.49
CA THR A 70 -2.42 -6.19 -14.26
C THR A 70 -3.38 -6.45 -13.08
N PRO A 71 -4.46 -7.23 -13.23
CA PRO A 71 -5.35 -7.54 -12.11
C PRO A 71 -4.59 -8.32 -11.02
N GLY A 72 -4.83 -7.99 -9.75
CA GLY A 72 -4.20 -8.65 -8.61
C GLY A 72 -2.78 -8.19 -8.29
N PHE A 73 -2.18 -7.30 -9.09
CA PHE A 73 -0.83 -6.80 -8.83
C PHE A 73 -0.83 -5.88 -7.60
N SER A 74 0.17 -6.08 -6.74
CA SER A 74 0.51 -5.17 -5.66
C SER A 74 1.26 -3.95 -6.19
N GLY A 75 1.46 -2.94 -5.34
CA GLY A 75 2.31 -1.79 -5.69
C GLY A 75 3.75 -2.19 -6.00
N ALA A 76 4.28 -3.22 -5.31
CA ALA A 76 5.62 -3.74 -5.57
C ALA A 76 5.72 -4.43 -6.94
N ASP A 77 4.70 -5.20 -7.34
CA ASP A 77 4.68 -5.85 -8.66
C ASP A 77 4.66 -4.82 -9.80
N LEU A 78 3.90 -3.73 -9.62
CA LEU A 78 3.86 -2.62 -10.60
C LEU A 78 5.17 -1.84 -10.66
N ALA A 79 5.85 -1.64 -9.53
CA ALA A 79 7.17 -1.04 -9.51
C ALA A 79 8.18 -1.91 -10.27
N ASN A 80 8.16 -3.23 -10.04
CA ASN A 80 9.01 -4.19 -10.71
C ASN A 80 8.72 -4.34 -12.21
N LEU A 81 7.46 -4.13 -12.64
CA LEU A 81 7.10 -4.12 -14.05
C LEU A 81 7.76 -2.96 -14.83
N VAL A 82 8.08 -1.86 -14.15
CA VAL A 82 8.64 -0.64 -14.76
C VAL A 82 10.17 -0.61 -14.72
N ASN A 83 10.80 -1.36 -13.80
CA ASN A 83 12.26 -1.49 -13.68
C ASN A 83 12.86 -2.29 -14.84
#